data_AF-A0A2T2SZ88-F1
#
_entry.id   AF-A0A2T2SZ88-F1
#
_cell.length_a   1.000
_cell.length_b   1.000
_cell.length_c   1.000
_cell.angle_alpha   90.00
_cell.angle_beta   90.00
_cell.angle_gamma   90.00
#
_symmetry.space_group_name_H-M   'P 1'
#
loop_
_entity.id
_entity.type
_entity.pdbx_description
1 polymer ?
#
loop_
_entity_poly.entity_id
_entity_poly.type
_entity_poly.pdbx_seq_one_letter_code
_entity_poly.pdbx_strand_id
1 'polypeptide(L)'
;MTLTGKCVHCGARGELWGIIPGVLFASRSRFPFRRAVRGAFSVMAFKGQAEYSVDSKGRVAIPAKMRKSMSPAANETFTITRGFEDCIFLYPMDRWSSIEEEIEELSMYDREVRNFVRLIMRWASEVSLDGQGRISIPNPLLDFAELD
;
A
#
# COMPACT_ATOMS: atom_id res chain seq x y z
N MET A 1 -14.42 -0.20 26.70
CA MET A 1 -15.51 -0.47 25.74
C MET A 1 -14.93 -1.32 24.63
N THR A 2 -15.43 -2.54 24.53
CA THR A 2 -14.94 -3.60 23.65
C THR A 2 -15.42 -3.30 22.24
N LEU A 3 -14.53 -2.88 21.34
CA LEU A 3 -14.85 -2.75 19.92
C LEU A 3 -14.60 -4.09 19.23
N THR A 4 -15.56 -5.00 19.42
CA THR A 4 -15.82 -6.08 18.46
C THR A 4 -16.65 -5.52 17.30
N GLY A 5 -16.12 -5.68 16.08
CA GLY A 5 -16.82 -5.47 14.81
C GLY A 5 -16.17 -4.35 13.99
N LYS A 6 -15.29 -4.58 13.02
CA LYS A 6 -15.16 -5.71 12.09
C LYS A 6 -13.67 -6.02 11.85
N CYS A 7 -13.20 -7.11 12.45
CA CYS A 7 -12.02 -7.80 11.94
C CYS A 7 -12.39 -8.60 10.69
N VAL A 8 -11.62 -8.37 9.62
CA VAL A 8 -11.01 -9.40 8.77
C VAL A 8 -11.81 -10.70 8.65
N HIS A 9 -12.70 -10.77 7.66
CA HIS A 9 -13.22 -12.04 7.16
C HIS A 9 -12.85 -12.19 5.68
N CYS A 10 -11.62 -12.62 5.44
CA CYS A 10 -11.23 -13.28 4.20
C CYS A 10 -11.35 -14.79 4.45
N GLY A 11 -12.39 -15.40 3.88
CA GLY A 11 -12.64 -16.84 3.80
C GLY A 11 -13.84 -17.03 2.87
N ALA A 12 -13.92 -18.01 1.96
CA ALA A 12 -13.12 -19.17 1.67
C ALA A 12 -13.52 -19.70 0.27
N ARG A 13 -12.65 -20.53 -0.34
CA ARG A 13 -12.84 -21.53 -1.43
C ARG A 13 -11.54 -21.49 -2.28
N GLY A 14 -10.59 -22.41 -2.18
CA GLY A 14 -10.69 -23.86 -2.02
C GLY A 14 -10.75 -24.50 -3.40
N GLU A 15 -9.59 -24.78 -4.01
CA GLU A 15 -9.31 -25.96 -4.86
C GLU A 15 -7.85 -25.98 -5.38
N LEU A 16 -7.19 -27.11 -5.13
CA LEU A 16 -5.89 -27.55 -5.65
C LEU A 16 -6.11 -28.26 -6.98
N TRP A 17 -5.29 -28.06 -8.02
CA TRP A 17 -4.84 -29.12 -8.94
C TRP A 17 -3.54 -28.70 -9.64
N GLY A 18 -2.57 -29.62 -9.69
CA GLY A 18 -1.28 -29.45 -10.34
C GLY A 18 -1.07 -30.33 -11.58
N ILE A 19 0.08 -30.05 -12.23
CA ILE A 19 0.89 -30.87 -13.13
C ILE A 19 0.40 -31.05 -14.58
N ILE A 20 1.16 -30.48 -15.53
CA ILE A 20 1.46 -31.12 -16.83
C ILE A 20 2.98 -31.02 -17.08
N PRO A 21 3.69 -32.13 -17.36
CA PRO A 21 5.12 -32.13 -17.66
C PRO A 21 5.39 -31.93 -19.16
N GLY A 22 6.41 -31.11 -19.43
CA GLY A 22 7.42 -31.30 -20.49
C GLY A 22 6.98 -31.18 -21.95
N VAL A 23 7.41 -30.11 -22.62
CA VAL A 23 8.03 -30.18 -23.96
C VAL A 23 9.10 -29.09 -24.08
N LEU A 24 10.35 -29.53 -24.29
CA LEU A 24 11.48 -28.76 -24.80
C LEU A 24 11.11 -28.12 -26.14
N PHE A 25 11.31 -26.81 -26.33
CA PHE A 25 11.85 -26.33 -27.61
C PHE A 25 12.58 -25.00 -27.43
N ALA A 26 13.86 -25.03 -27.80
CA ALA A 26 14.73 -23.88 -27.88
C ALA A 26 14.34 -23.01 -29.08
N SER A 27 14.31 -21.69 -28.89
CA SER A 27 14.57 -20.75 -29.97
C SER A 27 15.14 -19.46 -29.39
N ARG A 28 16.45 -19.28 -29.59
CA ARG A 28 17.16 -18.02 -29.39
C ARG A 28 16.64 -17.03 -30.42
N SER A 29 15.84 -16.07 -29.98
CA SER A 29 15.73 -14.77 -30.65
C SER A 29 15.74 -13.68 -29.59
N ARG A 30 16.93 -13.12 -29.42
CA ARG A 30 17.28 -11.75 -29.01
C ARG A 30 16.04 -10.82 -28.81
N PHE A 31 15.40 -10.93 -27.66
CA PHE A 31 14.55 -9.88 -27.14
C PHE A 31 15.44 -8.78 -26.56
N PRO A 32 15.20 -7.50 -26.88
CA PRO A 32 15.89 -6.40 -26.21
C PRO A 32 15.35 -6.32 -24.78
N PHE A 33 15.97 -7.10 -23.89
CA PHE A 33 15.87 -6.96 -22.44
C PHE A 33 16.57 -5.65 -22.04
N ARG A 34 15.84 -4.54 -22.17
CA ARG A 34 16.06 -3.27 -21.47
C ARG A 34 14.66 -2.88 -21.00
N ARG A 35 14.34 -2.94 -19.71
CA ARG A 35 14.86 -2.04 -18.69
C ARG A 35 14.76 -2.73 -17.33
N ALA A 36 15.81 -2.57 -16.53
CA ALA A 36 15.89 -3.11 -15.19
C ALA A 36 14.75 -2.56 -14.31
N VAL A 37 13.86 -3.44 -13.85
CA VAL A 37 13.07 -3.20 -12.63
C VAL A 37 14.02 -3.26 -11.44
N ARG A 38 14.75 -2.17 -11.18
CA ARG A 38 15.51 -1.98 -9.93
C ARG A 38 14.56 -1.39 -8.91
N GLY A 39 13.99 -2.28 -8.11
CA GLY A 39 13.06 -1.93 -7.03
C GLY A 39 12.16 -3.10 -6.76
N ALA A 40 12.73 -4.28 -6.45
CA ALA A 40 11.95 -5.43 -6.03
C ALA A 40 11.32 -5.14 -4.67
N PHE A 41 10.20 -4.41 -4.68
CA PHE A 41 9.29 -4.28 -3.57
C PHE A 41 8.74 -5.68 -3.28
N SER A 42 9.29 -6.34 -2.27
CA SER A 42 8.78 -7.61 -1.82
C SER A 42 7.49 -7.34 -1.04
N VAL A 43 6.34 -7.67 -1.64
CA VAL A 43 5.03 -7.77 -0.96
C VAL A 43 5.07 -8.62 0.32
N MET A 44 6.18 -9.34 0.58
CA MET A 44 6.41 -10.09 1.81
C MET A 44 6.93 -9.26 2.99
N ALA A 45 7.30 -7.98 2.79
CA ALA A 45 7.88 -7.11 3.83
C ALA A 45 6.85 -6.58 4.83
N PHE A 46 5.66 -6.18 4.35
CA PHE A 46 4.57 -5.65 5.18
C PHE A 46 3.45 -6.68 5.30
N LYS A 47 3.59 -7.61 6.25
CA LYS A 47 2.58 -8.63 6.55
C LYS A 47 2.36 -8.79 8.05
N GLY A 48 1.10 -8.86 8.44
CA GLY A 48 0.68 -9.02 9.82
C GLY A 48 -0.54 -8.16 10.15
N GLN A 49 -1.07 -8.36 11.34
CA GLN A 49 -2.12 -7.54 11.93
C GLN A 49 -1.61 -6.99 13.26
N ALA A 50 -2.05 -5.79 13.61
CA ALA A 50 -1.74 -5.18 14.89
C ALA A 50 -2.86 -4.20 15.26
N GLU A 51 -3.25 -4.20 16.53
CA GLU A 51 -4.27 -3.30 17.06
C GLU A 51 -3.60 -2.14 17.79
N TYR A 52 -3.99 -0.92 17.43
CA TYR A 52 -3.53 0.31 18.07
C TYR A 52 -4.70 1.24 18.30
N SER A 53 -4.70 1.92 19.44
CA SER A 53 -5.60 3.04 19.68
C SER A 53 -5.09 4.30 18.99
N VAL A 54 -6.01 5.08 18.45
CA VAL A 54 -5.71 6.44 17.98
C VAL A 54 -5.56 7.35 19.20
N ASP A 55 -4.52 8.19 19.21
CA ASP A 55 -4.35 9.21 20.25
C ASP A 55 -5.35 10.36 20.03
N SER A 56 -5.64 11.12 21.09
CA SER A 56 -6.45 12.36 21.11
C SER A 56 -6.08 13.42 20.05
N LYS A 57 -4.93 13.28 19.41
CA LYS A 57 -4.42 14.15 18.34
C LYS A 57 -4.43 13.48 16.96
N GLY A 58 -5.13 12.35 16.80
CA GLY A 58 -5.18 11.62 15.53
C GLY A 58 -3.89 10.86 15.21
N ARG A 59 -3.13 10.45 16.22
CA ARG A 59 -1.81 9.80 16.00
C ARG A 59 -1.89 8.30 16.21
N VAL A 60 -1.23 7.53 15.35
CA VAL A 60 -1.16 6.07 15.44
C VAL A 60 0.28 5.60 15.44
N ALA A 61 0.60 4.64 16.31
CA ALA A 61 1.93 4.04 16.38
C ALA A 61 2.13 3.01 15.27
N ILE A 62 3.27 3.07 14.59
CA ILE A 62 3.63 2.06 13.58
C ILE A 62 4.40 0.91 14.26
N PRO A 63 3.99 -0.37 14.06
CA PRO A 63 4.70 -1.52 14.60
C PRO A 63 6.20 -1.48 14.36
N ALA A 64 6.99 -1.76 15.40
CA ALA A 64 8.44 -1.80 15.29
C ALA A 64 8.93 -2.79 14.22
N LYS A 65 8.18 -3.88 13.99
CA LYS A 65 8.48 -4.87 12.94
C LYS A 65 8.36 -4.27 11.54
N MET A 66 7.33 -3.47 11.29
CA MET A 66 7.11 -2.79 10.01
C MET A 66 8.13 -1.67 9.78
N ARG A 67 8.53 -0.96 10.85
CA ARG A 67 9.61 0.04 10.77
C ARG A 67 10.95 -0.56 10.37
N LYS A 68 11.29 -1.74 10.89
CA LYS A 68 12.54 -2.45 10.53
C LYS A 68 12.57 -2.95 9.09
N SER A 69 11.41 -3.18 8.48
CA SER A 69 11.31 -3.60 7.08
C SER A 69 11.27 -2.44 6.09
N MET A 70 11.27 -1.19 6.56
CA MET A 70 11.31 -0.03 5.68
C MET A 70 12.67 0.10 4.99
N SER A 71 12.63 0.50 3.72
CA SER A 71 13.83 0.90 3.00
C SER A 71 14.39 2.20 3.59
N PRO A 72 15.72 2.33 3.73
CA PRO A 72 16.34 3.62 4.06
C PRO A 72 15.98 4.73 3.05
N ALA A 73 15.65 4.36 1.81
CA ALA A 73 15.24 5.31 0.77
C ALA A 73 13.90 5.99 1.07
N ALA A 74 13.06 5.39 1.92
CA ALA A 74 11.78 5.98 2.31
C ALA A 74 11.92 7.14 3.30
N ASN A 75 13.12 7.42 3.85
CA ASN A 75 13.42 8.55 4.73
C ASN A 75 12.41 8.79 5.88
N GLU A 76 11.81 7.71 6.42
CA GLU A 76 10.77 7.80 7.46
C GLU A 76 9.53 8.63 7.07
N THR A 77 9.32 8.84 5.76
CA THR A 77 8.14 9.50 5.18
C THR A 77 7.21 8.50 4.52
N PHE A 78 5.92 8.86 4.54
CA PHE A 78 4.83 8.05 4.05
C PHE A 78 3.81 8.91 3.34
N THR A 79 3.09 8.31 2.41
CA THR A 79 1.86 8.87 1.86
C THR A 79 0.66 8.15 2.43
N ILE A 80 -0.24 8.92 3.04
CA ILE A 80 -1.53 8.44 3.54
C ILE A 80 -2.63 8.81 2.55
N THR A 81 -3.54 7.89 2.25
CA THR A 81 -4.66 8.14 1.32
C THR A 81 -5.88 7.28 1.69
N ARG A 82 -7.03 7.55 1.07
CA ARG A 82 -8.22 6.73 1.26
C ARG A 82 -8.06 5.36 0.59
N GLY A 83 -8.41 4.32 1.33
CA GLY A 83 -8.53 2.96 0.84
C GLY A 83 -9.97 2.60 0.49
N PHE A 84 -10.21 1.30 0.37
CA PHE A 84 -11.54 0.74 0.15
C PHE A 84 -12.29 0.55 1.48
N GLU A 85 -13.62 0.54 1.46
CA GLU A 85 -14.47 0.18 2.61
C GLU A 85 -14.07 0.90 3.90
N ASP A 86 -14.03 2.24 3.86
CA ASP A 86 -13.70 3.14 4.97
C ASP A 86 -12.32 2.89 5.62
N CYS A 87 -11.43 2.22 4.90
CA CYS A 87 -10.03 2.04 5.33
C CYS A 87 -9.15 3.20 4.89
N ILE A 88 -8.04 3.38 5.59
CA ILE A 88 -6.96 4.31 5.21
C ILE A 88 -5.76 3.48 4.76
N PHE A 89 -5.17 3.84 3.63
CA PHE A 89 -3.93 3.26 3.15
C PHE A 89 -2.74 4.13 3.51
N LEU A 90 -1.64 3.47 3.87
CA LEU A 90 -0.37 4.09 4.19
C LEU A 90 0.73 3.42 3.38
N TYR A 91 1.40 4.20 2.53
CA TYR A 91 2.51 3.73 1.70
C TYR A 91 3.80 4.40 2.14
N PRO A 92 4.92 3.67 2.26
CA PRO A 92 6.21 4.33 2.39
C PRO A 92 6.52 5.09 1.09
N MET A 93 7.26 6.20 1.21
CA MET A 93 7.45 7.14 0.09
C MET A 93 8.09 6.49 -1.15
N ASP A 94 9.03 5.56 -0.94
CA ASP A 94 9.67 4.81 -2.03
C ASP A 94 8.67 3.99 -2.86
N ARG A 95 7.66 3.40 -2.21
CA ARG A 95 6.58 2.70 -2.91
C ARG A 95 5.58 3.65 -3.53
N TRP A 96 5.26 4.75 -2.85
CA TRP A 96 4.34 5.75 -3.39
C TRP A 96 4.87 6.34 -4.70
N SER A 97 6.17 6.66 -4.78
CA SER A 97 6.77 7.16 -6.03
C SER A 97 6.62 6.17 -7.19
N SER A 98 6.73 4.86 -6.96
CA SER A 98 6.44 3.87 -8.01
C SER A 98 4.97 3.86 -8.42
N ILE A 99 4.04 4.08 -7.50
CA ILE A 99 2.61 4.19 -7.80
C ILE A 99 2.33 5.45 -8.63
N GLU A 100 3.00 6.56 -8.32
CA GLU A 100 2.92 7.79 -9.12
C GLU A 100 3.41 7.57 -10.54
N GLU A 101 4.56 6.89 -10.72
CA GLU A 101 5.07 6.50 -12.05
C GLU A 101 4.05 5.62 -12.80
N GLU A 102 3.47 4.62 -12.14
CA GLU A 102 2.42 3.77 -12.72
C GLU A 102 1.17 4.59 -13.13
N ILE A 103 0.81 5.62 -12.36
CA ILE A 103 -0.32 6.52 -12.64
C ILE A 103 -0.04 7.46 -13.81
N GLU A 104 1.20 7.95 -13.94
CA GLU A 104 1.62 8.81 -15.05
C GLU A 104 1.55 8.09 -16.41
N GLU A 105 1.73 6.77 -16.42
CA GLU A 105 1.60 5.93 -17.62
C GLU A 105 0.14 5.71 -18.05
N LEU A 106 -0.85 6.04 -17.21
CA LEU A 106 -2.26 5.83 -17.52
C LEU A 106 -2.78 6.84 -18.56
N SER A 107 -3.66 6.35 -19.44
CA SER A 107 -4.29 7.18 -20.47
C SER A 107 -5.31 8.16 -19.88
N MET A 108 -4.95 9.44 -19.84
CA MET A 108 -5.85 10.53 -19.39
C MET A 108 -7.03 10.80 -20.34
N TYR A 109 -7.09 10.12 -21.50
CA TYR A 109 -8.23 10.21 -22.41
C TYR A 109 -9.46 9.45 -21.88
N ASP A 110 -9.25 8.47 -21.01
CA ASP A 110 -10.32 7.75 -20.34
C ASP A 110 -10.92 8.63 -19.22
N ARG A 111 -12.25 8.68 -19.15
CA ARG A 111 -12.98 9.40 -18.10
C ARG A 111 -12.84 8.69 -16.75
N GLU A 112 -12.88 7.36 -16.73
CA GLU A 112 -12.83 6.57 -15.49
C GLU A 112 -11.45 6.69 -14.84
N VAL A 113 -10.38 6.57 -15.63
CA VAL A 113 -8.99 6.77 -15.18
C VAL A 113 -8.81 8.14 -14.54
N ARG A 114 -9.27 9.22 -15.20
CA ARG A 114 -9.15 10.58 -14.63
C ARG A 114 -9.89 10.74 -13.32
N ASN A 115 -11.08 10.15 -13.21
CA ASN A 115 -11.85 10.19 -11.97
C ASN A 115 -11.15 9.43 -10.85
N PHE A 116 -10.58 8.26 -11.17
CA PHE A 116 -9.84 7.43 -10.24
C PHE A 116 -8.58 8.13 -9.73
N VAL A 117 -7.75 8.66 -10.63
CA VAL A 117 -6.54 9.42 -10.26
C VAL A 117 -6.88 10.63 -9.41
N ARG A 118 -7.91 11.40 -9.81
CA ARG A 118 -8.38 12.55 -9.02
C ARG A 118 -8.84 12.14 -7.64
N LEU A 119 -9.53 11.00 -7.50
CA LEU A 119 -9.98 10.50 -6.21
C LEU A 119 -8.79 10.16 -5.31
N ILE A 120 -7.85 9.36 -5.78
CA ILE A 120 -6.67 8.93 -4.99
C ILE A 120 -5.81 10.14 -4.61
N MET A 121 -5.49 10.98 -5.59
CA MET A 121 -4.58 12.12 -5.38
C MET A 121 -5.19 13.21 -4.52
N ARG A 122 -6.52 13.38 -4.54
CA ARG A 122 -7.21 14.34 -3.66
C ARG A 122 -6.99 14.04 -2.18
N TRP A 123 -6.87 12.77 -1.82
CA TRP A 123 -6.75 12.33 -0.43
C TRP A 123 -5.33 11.96 -0.04
N ALA A 124 -4.42 11.87 -1.01
CA ALA A 124 -3.01 11.62 -0.77
C ALA A 124 -2.37 12.80 -0.02
N SER A 125 -1.77 12.50 1.12
CA SER A 125 -1.06 13.48 1.95
C SER A 125 0.23 12.86 2.46
N GLU A 126 1.32 13.63 2.43
CA GLU A 126 2.59 13.19 2.98
C GLU A 126 2.62 13.37 4.50
N VAL A 127 3.09 12.35 5.22
CA VAL A 127 3.23 12.32 6.68
C VAL A 127 4.58 11.71 7.05
N SER A 128 5.20 12.23 8.10
CA SER A 128 6.47 11.72 8.62
C SER A 128 6.30 10.99 9.96
N LEU A 129 7.21 10.08 10.27
CA LEU A 129 7.30 9.48 11.60
C LEU A 129 7.83 10.50 12.61
N ASP A 130 7.15 10.57 13.75
CA ASP A 130 7.65 11.25 14.96
C ASP A 130 8.79 10.42 15.60
N GLY A 131 9.57 11.02 16.49
CA GLY A 131 10.67 10.35 17.20
C GLY A 131 10.22 9.16 18.07
N GLN A 132 8.93 9.07 18.38
CA GLN A 132 8.33 7.92 19.07
C GLN A 132 7.82 6.82 18.10
N GLY A 133 7.99 6.99 16.79
CA GLY A 133 7.51 6.05 15.77
C GLY A 133 6.00 6.10 15.54
N ARG A 134 5.40 7.29 15.69
CA ARG A 134 3.96 7.54 15.45
C ARG A 134 3.79 8.40 14.21
N ILE A 135 2.69 8.22 13.50
CA ILE A 135 2.28 9.08 12.38
C ILE A 135 1.05 9.90 12.77
N SER A 136 0.91 11.09 12.19
CA SER A 136 -0.29 11.91 12.34
C SER A 136 -1.25 11.64 11.18
N ILE A 137 -2.46 11.20 11.46
CA ILE A 137 -3.50 11.02 10.45
C ILE A 137 -4.22 12.36 10.27
N PRO A 138 -4.35 12.88 9.03
CA PRO A 138 -5.15 14.07 8.75
C PRO A 138 -6.62 13.91 9.17
N ASN A 139 -7.22 14.93 9.78
CA ASN A 139 -8.63 14.91 10.22
C ASN A 139 -9.63 14.44 9.15
N PRO A 140 -9.52 14.86 7.87
CA PRO A 140 -10.47 14.41 6.83
C PRO A 140 -10.41 12.90 6.52
N LEU A 141 -9.33 12.22 6.93
CA LEU A 141 -9.18 10.78 6.84
C LEU A 141 -9.66 10.07 8.11
N LEU A 142 -9.50 10.69 9.29
CA LEU A 142 -10.09 10.19 10.54
C LEU A 142 -11.61 10.18 10.44
N ASP A 143 -12.20 11.29 9.98
CA ASP A 143 -13.65 11.42 9.76
C ASP A 143 -14.16 10.39 8.75
N PHE A 144 -13.35 10.05 7.74
CA PHE A 144 -13.71 9.05 6.72
C PHE A 144 -13.70 7.63 7.26
N ALA A 145 -12.73 7.32 8.13
CA ALA A 145 -12.57 5.98 8.70
C ALA A 145 -13.36 5.78 9.99
N GLU A 146 -14.18 6.75 10.39
CA GLU A 146 -14.97 6.74 11.62
C GLU A 146 -14.10 6.44 12.87
N LEU A 147 -12.91 7.03 12.91
CA LEU A 147 -11.94 6.86 14.01
C LEU A 147 -12.01 8.03 15.00
N ASP A 148 -12.37 7.74 16.25
CA ASP A 148 -12.37 8.67 17.40
C ASP A 148 -11.12 8.54 18.29
#